data_AF-A0A1H5TKZ9-F1
#
_entry.id   AF-A0A1H5TKZ9-F1
#
_cell.length_a   1.000
_cell.length_b   1.000
_cell.length_c   1.000
_cell.angle_alpha   90.00
_cell.angle_beta   90.00
_cell.angle_gamma   90.00
#
_symmetry.space_group_name_H-M   'P 1'
#
loop_
_entity.id
_entity.type
_entity.pdbx_description
1 polymer ?
#
loop_
_entity_poly.entity_id
_entity_poly.type
_entity_poly.pdbx_seq_one_letter_code
_entity_poly.pdbx_strand_id
1 'polypeptide(L)'
;MRFTRIEFVFVALGAALGIIVAFAYKAGWVAESAAFPPLIFVLLGLGLIEIVVGYATARPLGSLVGTPARILAFAVGVGVMLMLGGKFA
;
A
#
# COMPACT_ATOMS: atom_id res chain seq x y z
N MET A 1 -10.81 -5.91 17.70
CA MET A 1 -11.49 -5.95 16.38
C MET A 1 -10.96 -7.18 15.63
N ARG A 2 -11.83 -7.97 14.99
CA ARG A 2 -11.41 -9.17 14.26
C ARG A 2 -11.42 -8.84 12.77
N PHE A 3 -10.27 -8.87 12.12
CA PHE A 3 -10.17 -8.59 10.69
C PHE A 3 -10.90 -9.65 9.86
N THR A 4 -11.55 -9.21 8.80
CA THR A 4 -12.16 -10.07 7.79
C THR A 4 -11.11 -10.60 6.81
N ARG A 5 -11.45 -11.64 6.04
CA ARG A 5 -10.56 -12.18 5.00
C ARG A 5 -10.16 -11.13 3.96
N ILE A 6 -11.10 -10.28 3.57
CA ILE A 6 -10.85 -9.21 2.59
C ILE A 6 -9.83 -8.22 3.14
N GLU A 7 -9.95 -7.83 4.41
CA GLU A 7 -9.01 -6.93 5.07
C GLU A 7 -7.61 -7.53 5.17
N PHE A 8 -7.49 -8.83 5.46
CA PHE A 8 -6.18 -9.51 5.43
C PHE A 8 -5.55 -9.51 4.04
N VAL A 9 -6.33 -9.80 2.99
CA VAL A 9 -5.86 -9.74 1.60
C VAL A 9 -5.41 -8.32 1.26
N PHE A 10 -6.17 -7.31 1.67
CA PHE A 10 -5.81 -5.91 1.44
C PHE A 10 -4.51 -5.51 2.13
N VAL A 11 -4.27 -5.99 3.37
CA VAL A 11 -3.00 -5.78 4.08
C VAL A 11 -1.84 -6.48 3.35
N ALA A 12 -2.04 -7.70 2.85
CA ALA A 12 -1.04 -8.40 2.05
C ALA A 12 -0.72 -7.67 0.73
N LEU A 13 -1.73 -7.06 0.09
CA LEU A 13 -1.52 -6.19 -1.07
C LEU A 13 -0.72 -4.94 -0.71
N GLY A 14 -0.92 -4.37 0.48
CA GLY A 14 -0.07 -3.31 1.01
C GLY A 14 1.40 -3.72 1.11
N ALA A 15 1.68 -4.91 1.65
CA ALA A 15 3.05 -5.46 1.69
C ALA A 15 3.63 -5.61 0.27
N ALA A 16 2.86 -6.18 -0.66
CA ALA A 16 3.29 -6.38 -2.06
C ALA A 16 3.59 -5.04 -2.76
N LEU A 17 2.77 -4.01 -2.55
CA LEU A 17 3.05 -2.65 -3.02
C LEU A 17 4.35 -2.10 -2.44
N GLY A 18 4.60 -2.31 -1.14
CA GLY A 18 5.85 -1.92 -0.50
C GLY A 18 7.08 -2.55 -1.17
N ILE A 19 6.99 -3.83 -1.53
CA ILE A 19 8.04 -4.54 -2.28
C ILE A 19 8.25 -3.88 -3.64
N ILE A 20 7.18 -3.70 -4.43
CA ILE A 20 7.24 -3.11 -5.77
C ILE A 20 7.91 -1.73 -5.72
N VAL A 21 7.48 -0.86 -4.79
CA VAL A 21 8.01 0.49 -4.67
C VAL A 21 9.48 0.48 -4.23
N ALA A 22 9.89 -0.41 -3.31
CA ALA A 22 11.29 -0.54 -2.91
C ALA A 22 12.20 -0.94 -4.09
N PHE A 23 11.75 -1.88 -4.92
CA PHE A 23 12.49 -2.29 -6.12
C PHE A 23 12.53 -1.18 -7.17
N ALA A 24 11.41 -0.48 -7.40
CA ALA A 24 11.37 0.65 -8.32
C ALA A 24 12.30 1.79 -7.86
N TYR A 25 12.38 2.03 -6.56
CA TYR A 25 13.32 2.98 -5.96
C TYR A 25 14.77 2.56 -6.18
N LYS A 26 15.12 1.29 -5.88
CA LYS A 26 16.47 0.75 -6.11
C LYS A 26 16.88 0.76 -7.58
N ALA A 27 15.94 0.55 -8.50
CA ALA A 27 16.17 0.61 -9.93
C ALA A 27 16.35 2.04 -10.48
N GLY A 28 16.18 3.07 -9.63
CA GLY A 28 16.26 4.48 -10.04
C GLY A 28 15.03 4.96 -10.83
N TRP A 29 13.95 4.18 -10.86
CA TRP A 29 12.69 4.57 -11.54
C TRP A 29 11.89 5.58 -10.72
N VAL A 30 12.13 5.61 -9.41
CA VAL A 30 11.50 6.53 -8.47
C VAL A 30 12.60 7.32 -7.79
N ALA A 31 12.70 8.62 -8.11
CA ALA A 31 13.62 9.51 -7.44
C ALA A 31 13.04 9.99 -6.11
N GLU A 32 13.89 10.11 -5.09
CA GLU A 32 13.50 10.78 -3.84
C GLU A 32 13.46 12.29 -4.07
N SER A 33 12.27 12.88 -3.97
CA SER A 33 12.09 14.33 -3.96
C SER A 33 11.35 14.75 -2.70
N ALA A 34 11.68 15.92 -2.16
CA ALA A 34 11.00 16.46 -0.98
C ALA A 34 9.49 16.66 -1.21
N ALA A 35 9.08 16.91 -2.46
CA ALA A 35 7.67 17.08 -2.83
C ALA A 35 6.94 15.73 -3.02
N PHE A 36 7.66 14.66 -3.36
CA PHE A 36 7.05 13.37 -3.67
C PHE A 36 7.88 12.20 -3.11
N PRO A 37 7.76 11.91 -1.80
CA PRO A 37 8.44 10.79 -1.19
C PRO A 37 7.93 9.43 -1.71
N PRO A 38 8.77 8.38 -1.75
CA PRO A 38 8.38 7.05 -2.24
C PRO A 38 7.14 6.44 -1.56
N LEU A 39 6.87 6.79 -0.30
CA LEU A 39 5.68 6.32 0.43
C LEU A 39 4.35 6.72 -0.24
N ILE A 40 4.34 7.82 -1.01
CA ILE A 40 3.14 8.28 -1.71
C ILE A 40 2.68 7.23 -2.72
N PHE A 41 3.60 6.50 -3.37
CA PHE A 41 3.25 5.43 -4.29
C PHE A 41 2.54 4.26 -3.60
N VAL A 42 2.89 3.95 -2.35
CA VAL A 42 2.17 2.94 -1.55
C VAL A 42 0.75 3.42 -1.25
N LEU A 43 0.61 4.69 -0.87
CA LEU A 43 -0.68 5.33 -0.56
C LEU A 43 -1.60 5.35 -1.79
N LEU A 44 -1.08 5.80 -2.94
CA LEU A 44 -1.79 5.82 -4.21
C LEU A 44 -2.12 4.42 -4.70
N GLY A 45 -1.20 3.46 -4.57
CA GLY A 45 -1.42 2.07 -4.94
C GLY A 45 -2.56 1.44 -4.15
N LEU A 46 -2.60 1.63 -2.83
CA LEU A 46 -3.68 1.13 -1.98
C LEU A 46 -5.04 1.75 -2.36
N GLY A 47 -5.07 3.07 -2.61
CA GLY A 47 -6.28 3.74 -3.09
C GLY A 47 -6.75 3.21 -4.44
N LEU A 48 -5.83 2.98 -5.38
CA LEU A 48 -6.14 2.41 -6.68
C LEU A 48 -6.70 1.00 -6.58
N ILE A 49 -6.11 0.15 -5.72
CA ILE A 49 -6.62 -1.20 -5.46
C ILE A 49 -8.06 -1.14 -4.96
N GLU A 50 -8.36 -0.25 -4.03
CA GLU A 50 -9.73 -0.12 -3.53
C GLU A 50 -10.71 0.38 -4.59
N ILE A 51 -10.29 1.28 -5.48
CA ILE A 51 -11.09 1.73 -6.62
C ILE A 51 -11.38 0.57 -7.57
N VAL A 52 -10.34 -0.18 -7.98
CA VAL A 52 -10.47 -1.30 -8.92
C VAL A 52 -11.36 -2.41 -8.34
N VAL A 53 -11.14 -2.79 -7.08
CA VAL A 53 -11.94 -3.83 -6.41
C VAL A 53 -13.36 -3.34 -6.15
N GLY A 54 -13.54 -2.07 -5.76
CA GLY A 54 -14.86 -1.45 -5.57
C GLY A 54 -15.67 -1.45 -6.85
N TYR A 55 -15.05 -1.06 -7.96
CA TYR A 55 -15.65 -1.12 -9.29
C TYR A 55 -16.02 -2.55 -9.70
N ALA A 56 -15.08 -3.51 -9.57
CA ALA A 56 -15.31 -4.91 -9.95
C ALA A 56 -16.38 -5.61 -9.11
N THR A 57 -16.57 -5.20 -7.85
CA THR A 57 -17.56 -5.77 -6.93
C THR A 57 -18.85 -4.97 -6.83
N ALA A 58 -18.98 -3.88 -7.59
CA ALA A 58 -20.10 -2.93 -7.53
C ALA A 58 -20.39 -2.43 -6.10
N ARG A 59 -19.35 -2.27 -5.28
CA ARG A 59 -19.45 -1.78 -3.89
C ARG A 59 -19.00 -0.33 -3.80
N PRO A 60 -19.63 0.48 -2.94
CA PRO A 60 -19.23 1.87 -2.76
C PRO A 60 -17.80 1.95 -2.20
N LEU A 61 -17.02 2.90 -2.73
CA LEU A 61 -15.71 3.24 -2.20
C LEU A 61 -15.84 3.57 -0.71
N GLY A 62 -14.89 3.13 0.11
CA GLY A 62 -15.01 3.33 1.55
C GLY A 62 -15.55 2.10 2.30
N SER A 63 -16.33 1.23 1.63
CA SER A 63 -17.07 0.14 2.29
C SER A 63 -16.38 -1.22 2.30
N LEU A 64 -15.35 -1.41 1.46
CA LEU A 64 -14.68 -2.70 1.29
C LEU A 64 -13.76 -3.08 2.45
N VAL A 65 -13.05 -2.08 2.98
CA VAL A 65 -11.99 -2.24 3.97
C VAL A 65 -12.21 -1.20 5.06
N GLY A 66 -12.31 -1.63 6.32
CA GLY A 66 -12.44 -0.70 7.43
C GLY A 66 -11.19 0.16 7.60
N THR A 67 -11.36 1.39 8.09
CA THR A 67 -10.25 2.33 8.35
C THR A 67 -9.08 1.69 9.12
N PRO A 68 -9.29 0.86 10.16
CA PRO A 68 -8.18 0.19 10.86
C PRO A 68 -7.33 -0.72 9.94
N ALA A 69 -7.97 -1.46 9.04
CA ALA A 69 -7.28 -2.33 8.08
C ALA A 69 -6.55 -1.53 7.01
N ARG A 70 -7.07 -0.36 6.61
CA ARG A 70 -6.36 0.55 5.70
C ARG A 70 -5.09 1.10 6.30
N ILE A 71 -5.17 1.56 7.56
CA ILE A 71 -4.01 2.06 8.30
C ILE A 71 -2.97 0.96 8.42
N LEU A 72 -3.40 -0.26 8.76
CA LEU A 72 -2.50 -1.40 8.87
C LEU A 72 -1.85 -1.75 7.52
N ALA A 73 -2.62 -1.80 6.43
CA ALA A 73 -2.11 -2.08 5.09
C ALA A 73 -1.05 -1.06 4.66
N PHE A 74 -1.31 0.22 4.94
CA PHE A 74 -0.36 1.30 4.66
C PHE A 74 0.90 1.18 5.53
N ALA A 75 0.75 0.99 6.85
CA ALA A 75 1.87 0.84 7.76
C ALA A 75 2.76 -0.34 7.38
N VAL A 76 2.15 -1.49 7.04
CA VAL A 76 2.87 -2.68 6.56
C VAL A 76 3.56 -2.40 5.23
N GLY A 77 2.87 -1.81 4.26
CA GLY A 77 3.46 -1.48 2.95
C GLY A 77 4.64 -0.52 3.06
N VAL A 78 4.51 0.54 3.85
CA VAL A 78 5.61 1.48 4.12
C VAL A 78 6.74 0.79 4.88
N GLY A 79 6.44 -0.04 5.88
CA GLY A 79 7.44 -0.79 6.63
C GLY A 79 8.28 -1.69 5.72
N VAL A 80 7.62 -2.47 4.87
CA VAL A 80 8.28 -3.32 3.86
C VAL A 80 9.09 -2.49 2.87
N MET A 81 8.52 -1.39 2.39
CA MET A 81 9.20 -0.48 1.46
C MET A 81 10.51 0.05 2.06
N LEU A 82 10.47 0.53 3.32
CA LEU A 82 11.62 1.10 3.99
C LEU A 82 12.68 0.05 4.35
N MET A 83 12.24 -1.14 4.80
CA MET A 83 13.13 -2.27 5.09
C MET A 83 13.90 -2.68 3.84
N LEU A 84 13.21 -2.85 2.71
CA LEU A 84 13.83 -3.28 1.47
C LEU A 84 14.53 -2.15 0.74
N GLY A 85 14.10 -0.90 0.91
CA GLY A 85 14.68 0.29 0.28
C GLY A 85 16.01 0.76 0.89
N GLY A 86 16.49 0.12 1.97
CA GLY A 86 17.77 0.44 2.60
C GLY A 86 17.75 1.64 3.55
N LYS A 87 16.57 2.09 3.97
CA LYS A 87 16.43 3.19 4.95
C LYS A 87 16.47 2.74 6.42
N PHE A 88 16.53 1.42 6.65
CA PHE A 88 16.63 0.79 7.97
C PHE A 88 17.85 -0.14 8.12
N ALA A 89 18.88 0.01 7.27
CA ALA A 89 20.13 -0.75 7.32
C ALA A 89 21.32 0.15 7.65
#